data_AF-K0RVD1-F1
#
_entry.id   AF-K0RVD1-F1
#
_cell.length_a   1.000
_cell.length_b   1.000
_cell.length_c   1.000
_cell.angle_alpha   90.00
_cell.angle_beta   90.00
_cell.angle_gamma   90.00
#
_symmetry.space_group_name_H-M   'P 1'
#
loop_
_entity.id
_entity.type
_entity.pdbx_description
1 polymer ?
#
loop_
_entity_poly.entity_id
_entity_poly.type
_entity_poly.pdbx_seq_one_letter_code
_entity_poly.pdbx_strand_id
1 'polypeptide(L)'
;MSSTDAITYLGSNYFYGELGLTKDVPRAIELWTEAAESGSSVAHCRLGLVYYSGGGVEEDKPRGTHHWQQAAMKGDVLSRHNLGHAEYKNGNHQIAVQHWMISTKMGYEKSLHSIKNMFKLGHATKAQYAEALLGYQDAVEEMKSPQREEAKRLQR
;
A
#
# COMPACT_ATOMS: atom_id res chain seq x y z
N MET A 1 -20.00 -5.48 2.00
CA MET A 1 -18.82 -5.55 2.87
C MET A 1 -18.56 -7.02 3.13
N SER A 2 -17.43 -7.56 2.71
CA SER A 2 -17.11 -8.98 2.99
C SER A 2 -16.86 -9.19 4.48
N SER A 3 -16.97 -10.44 4.97
CA SER A 3 -16.59 -10.77 6.36
C SER A 3 -15.16 -10.30 6.67
N THR A 4 -14.26 -10.46 5.70
CA THR A 4 -12.85 -10.09 5.81
C THR A 4 -12.62 -8.58 5.91
N ASP A 5 -13.42 -7.77 5.20
CA ASP A 5 -13.35 -6.30 5.29
C ASP A 5 -13.78 -5.82 6.68
N ALA A 6 -14.84 -6.42 7.23
CA ALA A 6 -15.35 -6.09 8.55
C ALA A 6 -14.31 -6.43 9.64
N ILE A 7 -13.68 -7.61 9.57
CA ILE A 7 -12.61 -8.02 10.49
C ILE A 7 -11.40 -7.08 10.39
N THR A 8 -11.00 -6.72 9.16
CA THR A 8 -9.89 -5.78 8.92
C THR A 8 -10.18 -4.40 9.52
N TYR A 9 -11.41 -3.92 9.36
CA TYR A 9 -11.87 -2.65 9.91
C TYR A 9 -11.93 -2.68 11.44
N LEU A 10 -12.45 -3.75 12.03
CA LEU A 10 -12.48 -3.94 13.48
C LEU A 10 -11.06 -3.95 14.07
N GLY A 11 -10.12 -4.66 13.44
CA GLY A 11 -8.72 -4.64 13.83
C GLY A 11 -8.14 -3.22 13.82
N SER A 12 -8.51 -2.40 12.84
CA SER A 12 -8.09 -0.99 12.79
C SER A 12 -8.64 -0.17 13.94
N ASN A 13 -9.91 -0.38 14.32
CA ASN A 13 -10.51 0.33 15.45
C ASN A 13 -9.87 -0.06 16.79
N TYR A 14 -9.54 -1.33 16.99
CA TYR A 14 -8.74 -1.76 18.15
C TYR A 14 -7.34 -1.13 18.14
N PHE A 15 -6.70 -1.03 16.99
CA PHE A 15 -5.36 -0.43 16.90
C PHE A 15 -5.33 1.06 17.28
N TYR A 16 -6.34 1.83 16.86
CA TYR A 16 -6.42 3.27 17.14
C TYR A 16 -7.20 3.64 18.41
N GLY A 17 -7.99 2.71 18.97
CA GLY A 17 -8.92 3.01 20.07
C GLY A 17 -10.10 3.88 19.62
N GLU A 18 -10.64 3.58 18.44
CA GLU A 18 -11.75 4.32 17.82
C GLU A 18 -13.11 3.69 18.12
N LEU A 19 -14.21 4.40 17.83
CA LEU A 19 -15.59 3.93 18.02
C LEU A 19 -15.93 3.48 19.46
N GLY A 20 -15.25 4.07 20.45
CA GLY A 20 -15.46 3.73 21.87
C GLY A 20 -14.73 2.45 22.32
N LEU A 21 -13.87 1.87 21.49
CA LEU A 21 -13.00 0.77 21.87
C LEU A 21 -11.75 1.27 22.58
N THR A 22 -11.32 0.57 23.62
CA THR A 22 -9.99 0.75 24.19
C THR A 22 -8.95 0.26 23.20
N LYS A 23 -7.85 1.00 23.05
CA LYS A 23 -6.73 0.61 22.20
C LYS A 23 -6.16 -0.74 22.64
N ASP A 24 -6.08 -1.68 21.71
CA ASP A 24 -5.55 -3.04 21.90
C ASP A 24 -4.82 -3.49 20.62
N VAL A 25 -3.48 -3.35 20.63
CA VAL A 25 -2.63 -3.68 19.48
C VAL A 25 -2.53 -5.19 19.26
N PRO A 26 -2.31 -6.05 20.28
CA PRO A 26 -2.36 -7.49 20.11
C PRO A 26 -3.65 -7.97 19.46
N ARG A 27 -4.81 -7.46 19.92
CA ARG A 27 -6.11 -7.82 19.33
C ARG A 27 -6.25 -7.37 17.88
N ALA A 28 -5.74 -6.19 17.55
CA ALA A 28 -5.71 -5.71 16.17
C ALA A 28 -4.88 -6.63 15.25
N ILE A 29 -3.72 -7.08 15.73
CA ILE A 29 -2.83 -8.00 14.98
C ILE A 29 -3.49 -9.35 14.77
N GLU A 30 -4.17 -9.90 15.77
CA GLU A 30 -4.94 -11.15 15.63
C GLU A 30 -5.98 -11.04 14.51
N LEU A 31 -6.82 -10.00 14.56
CA LEU A 31 -7.88 -9.78 13.57
C LEU A 31 -7.31 -9.55 12.17
N TRP A 32 -6.23 -8.78 12.04
CA TRP A 32 -5.57 -8.61 10.74
C TRP A 32 -4.91 -9.90 10.25
N THR A 33 -4.41 -10.75 11.14
CA THR A 33 -3.82 -12.05 10.74
C THR A 33 -4.91 -12.96 10.18
N GLU A 34 -6.04 -13.10 10.87
CA GLU A 34 -7.21 -13.86 10.40
C GLU A 34 -7.71 -13.33 9.04
N ALA A 35 -7.83 -12.00 8.91
CA ALA A 35 -8.26 -11.39 7.66
C ALA A 35 -7.25 -11.59 6.53
N ALA A 36 -5.96 -11.55 6.81
CA ALA A 36 -4.89 -11.77 5.84
C ALA A 36 -4.86 -13.22 5.34
N GLU A 37 -5.02 -14.19 6.24
CA GLU A 37 -5.17 -15.62 5.92
C GLU A 37 -6.41 -15.87 5.05
N SER A 38 -7.47 -15.11 5.29
CA SER A 38 -8.70 -15.09 4.47
C SER A 38 -8.56 -14.27 3.18
N GLY A 39 -7.36 -13.80 2.85
CA GLY A 39 -7.03 -13.19 1.57
C GLY A 39 -6.94 -11.66 1.54
N SER A 40 -7.23 -10.94 2.63
CA SER A 40 -7.24 -9.47 2.67
C SER A 40 -5.86 -8.86 2.44
N SER A 41 -5.70 -8.17 1.32
CA SER A 41 -4.49 -7.40 1.02
C SER A 41 -4.35 -6.18 1.93
N VAL A 42 -5.47 -5.58 2.35
CA VAL A 42 -5.47 -4.46 3.32
C VAL A 42 -4.96 -4.93 4.68
N ALA A 43 -5.37 -6.11 5.14
CA ALA A 43 -4.89 -6.65 6.41
C ALA A 43 -3.39 -6.96 6.36
N HIS A 44 -2.90 -7.56 5.26
CA HIS A 44 -1.47 -7.67 5.00
C HIS A 44 -0.77 -6.29 5.00
N CYS A 45 -1.37 -5.26 4.39
CA CYS A 45 -0.79 -3.91 4.42
C CYS A 45 -0.64 -3.37 5.85
N ARG A 46 -1.63 -3.61 6.73
CA ARG A 46 -1.62 -3.18 8.14
C ARG A 46 -0.59 -3.95 8.95
N LEU A 47 -0.53 -5.27 8.82
CA LEU A 47 0.50 -6.10 9.46
C LEU A 47 1.90 -5.66 9.02
N GLY A 48 2.08 -5.41 7.73
CA GLY A 48 3.34 -4.92 7.18
C GLY A 48 3.80 -3.63 7.84
N LEU A 49 2.87 -2.68 8.02
CA LEU A 49 3.16 -1.41 8.69
C LEU A 49 3.56 -1.60 10.15
N VAL A 50 2.81 -2.41 10.91
CA VAL A 50 3.03 -2.57 12.34
C VAL A 50 4.36 -3.27 12.64
N TYR A 51 4.66 -4.37 11.96
CA TYR A 51 5.96 -5.04 12.13
C TYR A 51 7.12 -4.18 11.63
N TYR A 52 6.96 -3.46 10.51
CA TYR A 52 8.05 -2.64 9.97
C TYR A 52 8.40 -1.43 10.85
N SER A 53 7.42 -0.86 11.56
CA SER A 53 7.60 0.35 12.38
C SER A 53 7.70 0.09 13.89
N GLY A 54 7.51 -1.14 14.34
CA GLY A 54 7.41 -1.47 15.77
C GLY A 54 6.18 -0.86 16.43
N GLY A 55 5.06 -0.75 15.70
CA GLY A 55 3.84 -0.06 16.13
C GLY A 55 3.07 -0.82 17.22
N GLY A 56 3.59 -0.83 18.46
CA GLY A 56 3.00 -1.57 19.59
C GLY A 56 3.42 -3.04 19.68
N VAL A 57 4.40 -3.44 18.88
CA VAL A 57 5.14 -4.71 18.94
C VAL A 57 6.62 -4.45 18.67
N GLU A 58 7.47 -5.43 18.89
CA GLU A 58 8.88 -5.35 18.49
C GLU A 58 9.01 -5.14 16.97
N GLU A 59 9.95 -4.28 16.58
CA GLU A 59 10.23 -4.03 15.16
C GLU A 59 10.79 -5.29 14.50
N ASP A 60 10.13 -5.73 13.43
CA ASP A 60 10.56 -6.82 12.57
C ASP A 60 10.38 -6.39 11.10
N LYS A 61 11.39 -5.70 10.58
CA LYS A 61 11.38 -5.18 9.20
C LYS A 61 11.22 -6.30 8.16
N PRO A 62 11.96 -7.44 8.23
CA PRO A 62 11.75 -8.54 7.30
C PRO A 62 10.31 -9.03 7.26
N ARG A 63 9.69 -9.27 8.43
CA ARG A 63 8.29 -9.70 8.51
C ARG A 63 7.33 -8.63 7.97
N GLY A 64 7.60 -7.36 8.27
CA GLY A 64 6.84 -6.23 7.73
C GLY A 64 6.86 -6.20 6.20
N THR A 65 8.05 -6.28 5.61
CA THR A 65 8.22 -6.32 4.15
C THR A 65 7.59 -7.54 3.50
N HIS A 66 7.63 -8.71 4.16
CA HIS A 66 6.99 -9.92 3.67
C HIS A 66 5.47 -9.72 3.52
N HIS A 67 4.80 -9.16 4.52
CA HIS A 67 3.37 -8.87 4.41
C HIS A 67 3.06 -7.84 3.32
N TRP A 68 3.87 -6.79 3.16
CA TRP A 68 3.70 -5.86 2.06
C TRP A 68 3.91 -6.50 0.69
N GLN A 69 4.82 -7.46 0.55
CA GLN A 69 4.99 -8.22 -0.70
C GLN A 69 3.71 -9.00 -1.03
N GLN A 70 3.12 -9.71 -0.05
CA GLN A 70 1.86 -10.44 -0.24
C GLN A 70 0.71 -9.52 -0.67
N ALA A 71 0.56 -8.37 -0.01
CA ALA A 71 -0.45 -7.38 -0.36
C ALA A 71 -0.20 -6.78 -1.76
N ALA A 72 1.05 -6.43 -2.08
CA ALA A 72 1.42 -5.85 -3.37
C ALA A 72 1.19 -6.82 -4.53
N MET A 73 1.43 -8.13 -4.35
CA MET A 73 1.10 -9.16 -5.36
C MET A 73 -0.40 -9.20 -5.69
N LYS A 74 -1.25 -8.85 -4.73
CA LYS A 74 -2.72 -8.72 -4.90
C LYS A 74 -3.16 -7.33 -5.36
N GLY A 75 -2.22 -6.46 -5.74
CA GLY A 75 -2.50 -5.13 -6.25
C GLY A 75 -2.73 -4.06 -5.17
N ASP A 76 -2.33 -4.30 -3.91
CA ASP A 76 -2.39 -3.24 -2.89
C ASP A 76 -1.34 -2.15 -3.18
N VAL A 77 -1.85 -0.98 -3.53
CA VAL A 77 -1.06 0.17 -4.00
C VAL A 77 -0.19 0.76 -2.88
N LEU A 78 -0.72 0.77 -1.66
CA LEU A 78 -0.03 1.29 -0.48
C LEU A 78 1.15 0.40 -0.08
N SER A 79 0.97 -0.91 -0.09
CA SER A 79 2.04 -1.87 0.18
C SER A 79 3.14 -1.78 -0.86
N ARG A 80 2.78 -1.61 -2.14
CA ARG A 80 3.77 -1.37 -3.20
C ARG A 80 4.57 -0.09 -2.94
N HIS A 81 3.91 0.99 -2.53
CA HIS A 81 4.58 2.24 -2.16
C HIS A 81 5.52 2.08 -0.95
N ASN A 82 5.06 1.36 0.08
CA ASN A 82 5.83 1.11 1.29
C ASN A 82 7.08 0.26 1.04
N LEU A 83 7.00 -0.73 0.14
CA LEU A 83 8.18 -1.47 -0.32
C LEU A 83 9.20 -0.54 -0.97
N GLY A 84 8.76 0.43 -1.78
CA GLY A 84 9.65 1.45 -2.34
C GLY A 84 10.38 2.26 -1.25
N HIS A 85 9.66 2.65 -0.20
CA HIS A 85 10.28 3.32 0.96
C HIS A 85 11.26 2.42 1.72
N ALA A 86 10.96 1.13 1.89
CA ALA A 86 11.86 0.19 2.55
C ALA A 86 13.17 0.02 1.76
N GLU A 87 13.07 -0.19 0.45
CA GLU A 87 14.24 -0.32 -0.42
C GLU A 87 15.07 0.96 -0.47
N TYR A 88 14.43 2.13 -0.46
CA TYR A 88 15.13 3.42 -0.37
C TYR A 88 15.95 3.53 0.92
N LYS A 89 15.36 3.17 2.07
CA LYS A 89 16.07 3.19 3.36
C LYS A 89 17.23 2.20 3.40
N ASN A 90 17.14 1.10 2.66
CA ASN A 90 18.20 0.11 2.52
C ASN A 90 19.29 0.52 1.51
N GLY A 91 19.16 1.69 0.85
CA GLY A 91 20.10 2.16 -0.18
C GLY A 91 19.85 1.55 -1.57
N ASN A 92 18.82 0.71 -1.73
CA ASN A 92 18.47 0.05 -2.98
C ASN A 92 17.62 0.98 -3.86
N HIS A 93 18.17 2.15 -4.21
CA HIS A 93 17.43 3.23 -4.87
C HIS A 93 16.78 2.83 -6.19
N GLN A 94 17.41 1.96 -6.98
CA GLN A 94 16.83 1.48 -8.25
C GLN A 94 15.59 0.61 -8.01
N ILE A 95 15.63 -0.27 -7.01
CA ILE A 95 14.50 -1.13 -6.64
C ILE A 95 13.37 -0.28 -6.04
N ALA A 96 13.73 0.74 -5.25
CA ALA A 96 12.77 1.71 -4.73
C ALA A 96 11.99 2.41 -5.86
N VAL A 97 12.71 2.90 -6.88
CA VAL A 97 12.09 3.50 -8.07
C VAL A 97 11.18 2.50 -8.77
N GLN A 98 11.57 1.23 -8.95
CA GLN A 98 10.71 0.21 -9.56
C GLN A 98 9.39 0.01 -8.80
N HIS A 99 9.46 -0.10 -7.47
CA HIS A 99 8.25 -0.21 -6.64
C HIS A 99 7.33 1.00 -6.79
N TRP A 100 7.89 2.21 -6.74
CA TRP A 100 7.11 3.42 -6.92
C TRP A 100 6.56 3.55 -8.33
N MET A 101 7.29 3.14 -9.37
CA MET A 101 6.78 3.14 -10.77
C MET A 101 5.52 2.31 -10.89
N ILE A 102 5.51 1.11 -10.30
CA ILE A 102 4.32 0.24 -10.29
C ILE A 102 3.18 0.93 -9.54
N SER A 103 3.43 1.43 -8.33
CA SER A 103 2.41 2.12 -7.52
C SER A 103 1.84 3.38 -8.21
N THR A 104 2.68 4.13 -8.93
CA THR A 104 2.28 5.30 -9.73
C THR A 104 1.39 4.92 -10.90
N LYS A 105 1.71 3.84 -11.63
CA LYS A 105 0.86 3.30 -12.70
C LYS A 105 -0.49 2.77 -12.20
N MET A 106 -0.64 2.57 -10.90
CA MET A 106 -1.91 2.25 -10.25
C MET A 106 -2.64 3.51 -9.72
N GLY A 107 -2.16 4.70 -10.07
CA GLY A 107 -2.77 5.99 -9.70
C GLY A 107 -2.34 6.54 -8.34
N TYR A 108 -1.22 6.08 -7.75
CA TYR A 108 -0.76 6.64 -6.47
C TYR A 108 0.15 7.85 -6.62
N GLU A 109 -0.40 9.01 -6.28
CA GLU A 109 0.30 10.29 -6.43
C GLU A 109 1.55 10.43 -5.54
N LYS A 110 1.54 9.87 -4.32
CA LYS A 110 2.72 9.96 -3.43
C LYS A 110 3.91 9.17 -3.97
N SER A 111 3.68 8.08 -4.70
CA SER A 111 4.75 7.36 -5.41
C SER A 111 5.33 8.21 -6.53
N LEU A 112 4.50 8.97 -7.26
CA LEU A 112 4.97 9.90 -8.30
C LEU A 112 5.85 11.00 -7.69
N HIS A 113 5.44 11.57 -6.56
CA HIS A 113 6.26 12.53 -5.80
C HIS A 113 7.59 11.93 -5.35
N SER A 114 7.59 10.66 -4.95
CA SER A 114 8.81 9.95 -4.55
C SER A 114 9.76 9.81 -5.74
N ILE A 115 9.26 9.41 -6.92
CA ILE A 115 10.07 9.32 -8.16
C ILE A 115 10.62 10.70 -8.57
N LYS A 116 9.82 11.76 -8.43
CA LYS A 116 10.28 13.14 -8.67
C LYS A 116 11.46 13.50 -7.77
N ASN A 117 11.41 13.11 -6.50
CA ASN A 117 12.52 13.32 -5.57
C ASN A 117 13.75 12.48 -5.95
N MET A 118 13.55 11.21 -6.34
CA MET A 118 14.65 10.37 -6.84
C MET A 118 15.33 10.95 -8.08
N PHE A 119 14.57 11.54 -8.99
CA PHE A 119 15.12 12.22 -10.15
C PHE A 119 15.98 13.44 -9.75
N LYS A 120 15.49 14.26 -8.82
CA LYS A 120 16.25 15.41 -8.30
C LYS A 120 17.56 15.00 -7.60
N LEU A 121 17.55 13.86 -6.92
CA LEU A 121 18.72 13.29 -6.25
C LEU A 121 19.67 12.53 -7.21
N GLY A 122 19.34 12.43 -8.50
CA GLY A 122 20.14 11.69 -9.49
C GLY A 122 20.01 10.17 -9.41
N HIS A 123 19.05 9.66 -8.63
CA HIS A 123 18.79 8.23 -8.47
C HIS A 123 17.75 7.67 -9.44
N ALA A 124 16.96 8.53 -10.10
CA ALA A 124 16.10 8.17 -11.21
C ALA A 124 16.48 8.95 -12.47
N THR A 125 16.24 8.36 -13.63
CA THR A 125 16.51 9.00 -14.92
C THR A 125 15.35 9.91 -15.34
N LYS A 126 15.62 10.85 -16.27
CA LYS A 126 14.57 11.67 -16.89
C LYS A 126 13.51 10.80 -17.57
N ALA A 127 13.91 9.68 -18.19
CA ALA A 127 13.01 8.75 -18.83
C ALA A 127 12.07 8.07 -17.83
N GLN A 128 12.60 7.59 -16.70
CA GLN A 128 11.78 7.00 -15.62
C GLN A 128 10.78 8.01 -15.05
N TYR A 129 11.19 9.26 -14.85
CA TYR A 129 10.28 10.29 -14.36
C TYR A 129 9.18 10.64 -15.39
N ALA A 130 9.52 10.73 -16.68
CA ALA A 130 8.54 10.94 -17.74
C ALA A 130 7.54 9.76 -17.84
N GLU A 131 8.04 8.53 -17.76
CA GLU A 131 7.21 7.32 -17.76
C GLU A 131 6.28 7.28 -16.53
N ALA A 132 6.75 7.72 -15.36
CA ALA A 132 5.92 7.83 -14.17
C ALA A 132 4.77 8.82 -14.35
N LEU A 133 5.03 9.98 -14.96
CA LEU A 133 4.01 11.00 -15.25
C LEU A 133 2.95 10.47 -16.21
N LEU A 134 3.37 9.82 -17.29
CA LEU A 134 2.46 9.20 -18.27
C LEU A 134 1.61 8.11 -17.62
N GLY A 135 2.23 7.18 -16.89
CA GLY A 135 1.51 6.11 -16.22
C GLY A 135 0.51 6.60 -15.17
N TYR A 136 0.80 7.71 -14.48
CA TYR A 136 -0.16 8.33 -13.57
C TYR A 136 -1.33 8.98 -14.33
N GLN A 137 -1.04 9.68 -15.43
CA GLN A 137 -2.06 10.28 -16.27
C GLN A 137 -3.01 9.22 -16.84
N ASP A 138 -2.47 8.13 -17.38
CA ASP A 138 -3.24 7.01 -17.90
C ASP A 138 -4.17 6.44 -16.82
N ALA A 139 -3.63 6.18 -15.62
CA ALA A 139 -4.42 5.70 -14.49
C ALA A 139 -5.58 6.67 -14.15
N VAL A 140 -5.31 7.97 -14.09
CA VAL A 140 -6.33 9.00 -13.79
C VAL A 140 -7.40 9.06 -14.88
N GLU A 141 -7.04 8.94 -16.15
CA GLU A 141 -7.99 8.97 -17.28
C GLU A 141 -8.83 7.69 -17.34
N GLU A 142 -8.26 6.52 -17.09
CA GLU A 142 -9.01 5.27 -16.94
C GLU A 142 -10.04 5.35 -15.81
N MET A 143 -9.72 6.03 -14.70
CA MET A 143 -10.68 6.25 -13.62
C MET A 143 -11.89 7.10 -14.03
N LYS A 144 -11.73 7.98 -15.03
CA LYS A 144 -12.77 8.88 -15.53
C LYS A 144 -13.54 8.34 -16.74
N SER A 145 -13.10 7.23 -17.33
CA SER A 145 -13.68 6.72 -18.58
C SER A 145 -15.19 6.43 -18.45
N PRO A 146 -16.02 6.81 -19.46
CA PRO A 146 -17.45 6.49 -19.51
C PRO A 146 -17.76 5.01 -19.30
N GLN A 147 -16.87 4.12 -19.74
CA GLN A 147 -17.02 2.66 -19.61
C GLN A 147 -17.01 2.21 -18.14
N ARG A 148 -16.26 2.90 -17.27
CA ARG A 148 -16.24 2.62 -15.83
C ARG A 148 -17.48 3.19 -15.14
N GLU A 149 -17.93 4.38 -15.55
CA GLU A 149 -19.21 4.95 -15.06
C GLU A 149 -20.41 4.09 -15.48
N GLU A 150 -20.36 3.52 -16.68
CA GLU A 150 -21.37 2.59 -17.20
C GLU A 150 -21.31 1.22 -16.48
N ALA A 151 -20.13 0.67 -16.23
CA ALA A 151 -19.97 -0.53 -15.40
C ALA A 151 -20.48 -0.35 -13.96
N LYS A 152 -20.28 0.83 -13.36
CA LYS A 152 -20.86 1.18 -12.04
C LYS A 152 -22.39 1.31 -12.09
N ARG A 153 -22.97 1.76 -13.21
CA ARG A 153 -24.43 1.85 -13.40
C ARG A 153 -25.06 0.47 -13.58
N LEU A 154 -24.37 -0.45 -14.24
CA LEU A 154 -24.83 -1.83 -14.46
C LEU A 154 -24.72 -2.73 -13.22
N GLN A 155 -23.99 -2.30 -12.19
CA GLN A 155 -23.81 -3.03 -10.92
C GLN A 155 -24.70 -2.50 -9.77
N ARG A 156 -25.67 -1.62 -10.06
CA ARG A 156 -26.67 -1.13 -9.09
C ARG A 156 -28.01 -1.81 -9.23
#